data_AF-A0AAJ4APH1-F1
#
_entry.id   AF-A0AAJ4APH1-F1
#
_cell.length_a   1.000
_cell.length_b   1.000
_cell.length_c   1.000
_cell.angle_alpha   90.00
_cell.angle_beta   90.00
_cell.angle_gamma   90.00
#
_symmetry.space_group_name_H-M   'P 1'
#
loop_
_entity.id
_entity.type
_entity.pdbx_description
1 polymer ?
#
loop_
_entity_poly.entity_id
_entity_poly.type
_entity_poly.pdbx_seq_one_letter_code
_entity_poly.pdbx_strand_id
1 'polypeptide(L)'
;MSESKLDRVLAEARNYKAKRETGYREQALKLYPWVCGRCTREFNNANLRELTVHHRDHNHDNNPSDGSNWELLCLYCHDNEHSKFEELIQYGATTETKVDAATYNPFADLKSMLKK
;
A
#
# COMPACT_ATOMS: atom_id res chain seq x y z
N MET A 1 -14.76 -48.93 1.14
CA MET A 1 -14.98 -47.82 2.10
C MET A 1 -15.38 -46.61 1.29
N SER A 2 -16.67 -46.26 1.26
CA SER A 2 -17.13 -45.07 0.53
C SER A 2 -16.64 -43.81 1.26
N GLU A 3 -16.01 -42.88 0.55
CA GLU A 3 -15.66 -41.56 1.11
C GLU A 3 -16.87 -40.94 1.80
N SER A 4 -16.70 -40.57 3.07
CA SER A 4 -17.78 -39.92 3.81
C SER A 4 -17.96 -38.49 3.28
N LYS A 5 -19.17 -37.93 3.44
CA LYS A 5 -19.45 -36.53 3.13
C LYS A 5 -18.48 -35.58 3.85
N LEU A 6 -18.05 -35.95 5.06
CA LEU A 6 -17.06 -35.20 5.84
C LEU A 6 -15.69 -35.21 5.16
N ASP A 7 -15.24 -36.36 4.63
CA ASP A 7 -13.95 -36.48 3.94
C ASP A 7 -13.91 -35.61 2.67
N ARG A 8 -15.01 -35.58 1.89
CA ARG A 8 -15.13 -34.69 0.73
C ARG A 8 -15.05 -33.21 1.12
N VAL A 9 -15.75 -32.80 2.18
CA VAL A 9 -15.72 -31.40 2.66
C VAL A 9 -14.31 -31.02 3.14
N LEU A 10 -13.63 -31.91 3.86
CA LEU A 10 -12.26 -31.66 4.32
C LEU A 10 -11.26 -31.60 3.16
N ALA A 11 -11.39 -32.48 2.16
CA ALA A 11 -10.56 -32.46 0.96
C ALA A 11 -10.77 -31.18 0.13
N GLU A 12 -12.02 -30.74 -0.02
CA GLU A 12 -12.37 -29.50 -0.72
C GLU A 12 -11.83 -28.26 0.01
N ALA A 13 -11.94 -28.21 1.34
CA ALA A 13 -11.36 -27.14 2.15
C ALA A 13 -9.83 -27.08 2.04
N ARG A 14 -9.15 -28.24 2.02
CA ARG A 14 -7.70 -28.32 1.81
C ARG A 14 -7.29 -27.85 0.43
N ASN A 15 -7.99 -28.30 -0.62
CA ASN A 15 -7.72 -27.86 -2.00
C ASN A 15 -7.95 -26.36 -2.19
N TYR A 16 -9.01 -25.82 -1.59
CA TYR A 16 -9.29 -24.38 -1.62
C TYR A 16 -8.17 -23.58 -0.94
N LYS A 17 -7.69 -24.05 0.22
CA LYS A 17 -6.57 -23.43 0.93
C LYS A 17 -5.28 -23.51 0.11
N ALA A 18 -4.94 -24.68 -0.45
CA ALA A 18 -3.74 -24.87 -1.26
C ALA A 18 -3.74 -23.98 -2.52
N LYS A 19 -4.88 -23.84 -3.21
CA LYS A 19 -5.01 -22.93 -4.36
C LYS A 19 -4.86 -21.45 -4.01
N ARG A 20 -5.24 -21.06 -2.78
CA ARG A 20 -4.96 -19.72 -2.28
C ARG A 20 -3.50 -19.57 -1.88
N GLU A 21 -2.92 -20.54 -1.19
CA GLU A 21 -1.53 -20.50 -0.72
C GLU A 21 -0.49 -20.34 -1.85
N THR A 22 -0.84 -20.66 -3.10
CA THR A 22 0.02 -20.45 -4.28
C THR A 22 0.05 -19.00 -4.78
N GLY A 23 -0.87 -18.14 -4.35
CA GLY A 23 -0.92 -16.74 -4.76
C GLY A 23 0.23 -15.91 -4.17
N TYR A 24 0.70 -14.91 -4.93
CA TYR A 24 1.69 -13.94 -4.43
C TYR A 24 1.21 -13.24 -3.15
N ARG A 25 -0.11 -13.07 -2.99
CA ARG A 25 -0.71 -12.48 -1.79
C ARG A 25 -0.40 -13.29 -0.54
N GLU A 26 -0.66 -14.58 -0.59
CA GLU A 26 -0.44 -15.48 0.54
C GLU A 26 1.05 -15.65 0.85
N GLN A 27 1.92 -15.57 -0.16
CA GLN A 27 3.37 -15.53 0.04
C GLN A 27 3.80 -14.22 0.73
N ALA A 28 3.35 -13.06 0.24
CA ALA A 28 3.65 -11.77 0.85
C ALA A 28 3.18 -11.69 2.31
N LEU A 29 1.98 -12.18 2.62
CA LEU A 29 1.43 -12.20 3.99
C LEU A 29 2.19 -13.13 4.95
N LYS A 30 3.00 -14.06 4.44
CA LYS A 30 3.92 -14.90 5.24
C LYS A 30 5.29 -14.23 5.44
N LEU A 31 5.74 -13.45 4.47
CA LEU A 31 7.05 -12.78 4.49
C LEU A 31 7.05 -11.46 5.28
N TYR A 32 5.94 -10.71 5.23
CA TYR A 32 5.87 -9.36 5.78
C TYR A 32 4.95 -9.27 7.00
N PRO A 33 5.25 -8.34 7.93
CA PRO A 33 4.33 -8.02 9.02
C PRO A 33 3.04 -7.45 8.45
N TRP A 34 1.92 -7.67 9.16
CA TRP A 34 0.61 -7.16 8.76
C TRP A 34 0.45 -5.67 9.09
N VAL A 35 1.30 -4.86 8.48
CA VAL A 35 1.41 -3.41 8.68
C VAL A 35 1.55 -2.75 7.31
N CYS A 36 0.86 -1.64 7.10
CA CYS A 36 1.00 -0.84 5.89
C CYS A 36 2.38 -0.18 5.84
N GLY A 37 3.15 -0.41 4.77
CA GLY A 37 4.49 0.16 4.57
C GLY A 37 4.54 1.69 4.43
N ARG A 38 3.39 2.34 4.19
CA ARG A 38 3.30 3.80 3.98
C ARG A 38 2.72 4.55 5.17
N CYS A 39 1.59 4.10 5.71
CA CYS A 39 0.91 4.81 6.81
C CYS A 39 1.07 4.13 8.17
N THR A 40 1.78 2.99 8.25
CA THR A 40 2.03 2.23 9.49
C THR A 40 0.79 1.69 10.19
N ARG A 41 -0.39 1.75 9.56
CA ARG A 41 -1.61 1.10 10.05
C ARG A 41 -1.40 -0.41 10.20
N GLU A 42 -1.71 -0.94 11.37
CA GLU A 42 -1.64 -2.37 11.66
C GLU A 42 -2.95 -3.10 11.31
N PHE A 43 -2.82 -4.37 10.97
CA PHE A 43 -3.91 -5.25 10.58
C PHE A 43 -3.91 -6.54 11.41
N ASN A 44 -5.09 -7.10 11.56
CA ASN A 44 -5.35 -8.36 12.22
C ASN A 44 -6.27 -9.22 11.35
N ASN A 45 -6.58 -10.43 11.79
CA ASN A 45 -7.42 -11.35 11.01
C ASN A 45 -8.79 -10.79 10.60
N ALA A 46 -9.38 -9.87 11.38
CA ALA A 46 -10.70 -9.30 11.10
C ALA A 46 -10.67 -8.29 9.94
N ASN A 47 -9.55 -7.60 9.74
CA ASN A 47 -9.40 -6.57 8.71
C ASN A 47 -8.30 -6.84 7.69
N LEU A 48 -7.64 -8.01 7.72
CA LEU A 48 -6.53 -8.37 6.83
C LEU A 48 -6.86 -8.29 5.33
N ARG A 49 -8.15 -8.41 4.97
CA ARG A 49 -8.64 -8.20 3.59
C ARG A 49 -8.35 -6.79 3.04
N GLU A 50 -8.16 -5.81 3.92
CA GLU A 50 -7.84 -4.41 3.58
C GLU A 50 -6.33 -4.17 3.38
N LEU A 51 -5.48 -5.16 3.68
CA LEU A 51 -4.05 -5.12 3.41
C LEU A 51 -3.78 -5.82 2.08
N THR A 52 -3.26 -5.10 1.09
CA THR A 52 -3.05 -5.56 -0.29
C THR A 52 -1.57 -5.62 -0.64
N VAL A 53 -1.22 -6.48 -1.59
CA VAL A 53 0.12 -6.51 -2.18
C VAL A 53 0.17 -5.48 -3.29
N HIS A 54 1.17 -4.62 -3.23
CA HIS A 54 1.54 -3.70 -4.29
C HIS A 54 2.86 -4.17 -4.92
N HIS A 55 2.93 -4.20 -6.25
CA HIS A 55 4.15 -4.49 -7.00
C HIS A 55 4.91 -3.19 -7.24
N ARG A 56 6.13 -3.09 -6.68
CA ARG A 56 6.95 -1.86 -6.68
C ARG A 56 7.29 -1.39 -8.09
N ASP A 57 7.52 -2.33 -9.01
CA ASP A 57 7.78 -2.05 -10.43
C ASP A 57 6.51 -1.95 -11.28
N HIS A 58 5.31 -2.06 -10.68
CA HIS A 58 4.00 -2.06 -11.33
C HIS A 58 3.77 -3.23 -12.33
N ASN A 59 4.66 -4.22 -12.34
CA ASN A 59 4.54 -5.43 -13.16
C ASN A 59 4.01 -6.61 -12.34
N HIS A 60 2.75 -6.96 -12.58
CA HIS A 60 2.05 -8.04 -11.87
C HIS A 60 2.59 -9.44 -12.17
N ASP A 61 3.38 -9.61 -13.22
CA ASP A 61 4.00 -10.89 -13.58
C ASP A 61 5.36 -11.10 -12.88
N ASN A 62 6.00 -10.02 -12.39
CA ASN A 62 7.27 -10.09 -11.68
C ASN A 62 7.05 -10.46 -10.20
N ASN A 63 7.01 -11.77 -9.91
CA ASN A 63 6.69 -12.34 -8.61
C ASN A 63 7.88 -13.13 -8.02
N PRO A 64 8.97 -12.48 -7.61
CA PRO A 64 10.12 -13.15 -7.02
C PRO A 64 9.74 -13.76 -5.66
N SER A 65 10.21 -14.98 -5.38
CA SER A 65 9.83 -15.75 -4.18
C SER A 65 10.36 -15.17 -2.87
N ASP A 66 11.34 -14.27 -2.94
CA ASP A 66 11.86 -13.51 -1.79
C ASP A 66 11.01 -12.27 -1.46
N GLY A 67 9.99 -11.98 -2.28
CA GLY A 67 9.11 -10.84 -2.14
C GLY A 67 9.74 -9.49 -2.49
N SER A 68 10.97 -9.45 -3.03
CA SER A 68 11.72 -8.21 -3.28
C SER A 68 10.97 -7.16 -4.13
N ASN A 69 10.01 -7.58 -4.96
CA ASN A 69 9.16 -6.69 -5.76
C ASN A 69 7.84 -6.28 -5.06
N TRP A 70 7.59 -6.71 -3.83
CA TRP A 70 6.31 -6.49 -3.15
C TRP A 70 6.43 -5.46 -2.01
N GLU A 71 5.30 -4.82 -1.72
CA GLU A 71 5.05 -4.03 -0.52
C GLU A 71 3.61 -4.29 -0.04
N LEU A 72 3.38 -4.38 1.27
CA LEU A 72 2.04 -4.46 1.83
C LEU A 72 1.48 -3.07 2.13
N LEU A 73 0.37 -2.71 1.49
CA LEU A 73 -0.28 -1.41 1.60
C LEU A 73 -1.74 -1.55 2.01
N CYS A 74 -2.25 -0.62 2.81
CA CYS A 74 -3.70 -0.51 3.00
C CYS A 74 -4.37 -0.05 1.70
N LEU A 75 -5.66 -0.33 1.52
CA LEU A 75 -6.42 0.07 0.32
C LEU A 75 -6.14 1.52 -0.11
N TYR A 76 -6.22 2.47 0.83
CA TYR A 76 -6.00 3.89 0.52
C TYR A 76 -4.57 4.21 0.07
N CYS A 77 -3.56 3.63 0.72
CA CYS A 77 -2.18 3.84 0.32
C CYS A 77 -1.86 3.15 -1.00
N HIS A 78 -2.51 2.03 -1.28
CA HIS A 78 -2.34 1.30 -2.52
C HIS A 78 -2.90 2.09 -3.71
N ASP A 79 -4.16 2.54 -3.60
CA ASP A 79 -4.81 3.34 -4.64
C ASP A 79 -4.03 4.64 -4.90
N ASN A 80 -3.60 5.33 -3.84
CA ASN A 80 -2.81 6.54 -3.96
C ASN A 80 -1.44 6.33 -4.65
N GLU A 81 -0.79 5.18 -4.47
CA GLU A 81 0.47 4.89 -5.18
C GLU A 81 0.22 4.68 -6.67
N HIS A 82 -0.86 3.97 -7.04
CA HIS A 82 -1.27 3.84 -8.44
C HIS A 82 -1.65 5.18 -9.05
N SER A 83 -2.41 6.03 -8.35
CA SER A 83 -2.75 7.36 -8.85
C SER A 83 -1.50 8.22 -9.09
N LYS A 84 -0.52 8.20 -8.18
CA LYS A 84 0.75 8.91 -8.39
C LYS A 84 1.51 8.41 -9.63
N PHE A 85 1.51 7.10 -9.86
CA PHE A 85 2.17 6.52 -11.04
C PHE A 85 1.44 6.90 -12.34
N GLU A 86 0.12 6.84 -12.35
CA GLU A 86 -0.71 7.29 -13.48
C GLU A 86 -0.49 8.79 -13.77
N GLU A 87 -0.48 9.63 -12.75
CA GLU A 87 -0.19 11.06 -12.86
C GLU A 87 1.22 11.30 -13.41
N LEU A 88 2.22 10.54 -12.95
CA LEU A 88 3.59 10.62 -13.45
C LEU A 88 3.67 10.24 -14.94
N ILE A 89 2.95 9.19 -15.36
CA ILE A 89 2.89 8.79 -16.77
C ILE A 89 2.21 9.88 -17.60
N GLN A 90 1.10 10.45 -17.11
CA GLN A 90 0.28 11.38 -17.86
C GLN A 90 0.92 12.77 -17.98
N TYR A 91 1.52 13.28 -16.90
CA TYR A 91 2.00 14.66 -16.82
C TYR A 91 3.52 14.78 -16.76
N GLY A 92 4.23 13.65 -16.58
CA GLY A 92 5.68 13.65 -16.35
C GLY A 92 6.04 14.15 -14.95
N ALA A 93 7.35 14.14 -14.65
CA ALA A 93 7.84 14.68 -13.39
C ALA A 93 7.68 16.20 -13.38
N THR A 94 6.95 16.73 -12.41
CA THR A 94 6.90 18.17 -12.16
C THR A 94 8.08 18.56 -11.28
N THR A 95 8.77 19.63 -11.66
CA THR A 95 9.75 20.28 -10.78
C THR A 95 9.05 21.42 -10.06
N GLU A 96 9.24 21.51 -8.75
CA GLU A 96 8.72 22.68 -8.02
C GLU A 96 9.32 23.94 -8.63
N THR A 97 8.44 24.88 -8.97
CA THR A 97 8.90 26.20 -9.41
C THR A 97 9.59 26.84 -8.22
N LYS A 98 10.89 27.10 -8.34
CA LYS A 98 11.64 27.76 -7.28
C LYS A 98 11.07 29.15 -7.07
N VAL A 99 10.29 29.34 -6.00
CA VAL A 99 9.73 30.64 -5.63
C VAL A 99 10.76 31.37 -4.78
N ASP A 100 11.11 32.60 -5.17
CA ASP A 100 11.97 33.44 -4.35
C ASP A 100 11.31 33.74 -3.00
N ALA A 101 12.11 33.82 -1.95
CA ALA A 101 11.61 34.12 -0.62
C ALA A 101 10.88 35.48 -0.59
N ALA A 102 9.68 35.51 0.00
CA ALA A 102 8.92 36.75 0.14
C ALA A 102 9.70 37.75 1.01
N THR A 103 10.01 38.92 0.46
CA THR A 103 10.74 40.01 1.15
C THR A 103 9.82 40.97 1.90
N TYR A 104 8.49 40.78 1.78
CA TYR A 104 7.51 41.66 2.38
C TYR A 104 7.41 41.45 3.90
N ASN A 105 7.55 42.54 4.66
CA ASN A 105 7.39 42.55 6.12
C ASN A 105 6.05 43.20 6.51
N PRO A 106 4.96 42.40 6.67
CA PRO A 106 3.62 42.93 6.96
C PRO A 106 3.49 43.60 8.33
N PHE A 107 4.46 43.40 9.22
CA PHE A 107 4.44 43.90 10.60
C PHE A 107 5.53 44.94 10.86
N ALA A 108 6.10 45.54 9.81
CA ALA A 108 7.15 46.56 9.93
C ALA A 108 6.75 47.70 10.89
N ASP A 109 5.47 48.07 10.89
CA ASP A 109 4.92 49.15 11.73
C ASP A 109 4.14 48.66 12.98
N LEU A 110 4.10 47.35 13.24
CA LEU A 110 3.32 46.80 14.35
C LEU A 110 3.76 47.38 15.71
N LYS A 111 5.07 47.58 15.88
CA LYS A 111 5.64 48.17 17.11
C LYS A 111 5.19 49.61 17.35
N SER A 112 4.93 50.36 16.28
CA SER A 112 4.42 51.74 16.36
C SER A 112 2.93 51.77 16.70
N MET A 113 2.16 50.77 16.25
CA MET A 113 0.74 50.64 16.54
C MET A 113 0.46 50.19 17.99
N LEU A 114 1.35 49.40 18.59
CA LEU A 114 1.21 48.89 19.97
C LEU A 114 1.54 49.90 21.08
N LYS A 115 1.93 51.14 20.73
CA LYS A 115 2.35 52.18 21.69
C LYS A 115 1.32 53.30 21.89
N LYS A 116 0.06 53.06 21.53
CA LYS A 116 -1.04 53.97 21.87
C LYS A 116 -1.70 53.57 23.18
#